data_AF-A0A0F8BIL2-F1
#
_entry.id   AF-A0A0F8BIL2-F1
#
_cell.length_a   1.000
_cell.length_b   1.000
_cell.length_c   1.000
_cell.angle_alpha   90.00
_cell.angle_beta   90.00
_cell.angle_gamma   90.00
#
_symmetry.space_group_name_H-M   'P 1'
#
loop_
_entity.id
_entity.type
_entity.pdbx_description
1 polymer ?
#
loop_
_entity_poly.entity_id
_entity_poly.type
_entity_poly.pdbx_seq_one_letter_code
_entity_poly.pdbx_strand_id
1 'polypeptide(L)'
;MIQADSGVLAAWRRLWGSIKTAWKQYLAYVVVAFLLTVVAGIIASIVVGIIAIVLLIPILIVAAIIHVTVSLSSTIGLVVLVAFGGLFGLSMLVIWTLVQVPVVTYLRYYALLVLGDIEESYDILSAGLPASEES
;
A
#
# COMPACT_ATOMS: atom_id res chain seq x y z
N MET A 1 -15.59 -7.93 -18.24
CA MET A 1 -15.84 -6.77 -19.11
C MET A 1 -14.97 -6.71 -20.36
N ILE A 2 -13.80 -7.37 -20.45
CA ILE A 2 -13.01 -7.37 -21.71
C ILE A 2 -13.10 -8.69 -22.51
N GLN A 3 -13.58 -9.80 -21.91
CA GLN A 3 -13.71 -11.07 -22.65
C GLN A 3 -15.12 -11.66 -22.67
N ALA A 4 -16.02 -11.15 -21.82
CA ALA A 4 -17.43 -11.52 -21.83
C ALA A 4 -18.24 -10.28 -21.45
N ASP A 5 -19.25 -9.97 -22.28
CA ASP A 5 -20.30 -8.96 -22.06
C ASP A 5 -21.23 -9.36 -20.89
N SER A 6 -20.63 -9.64 -19.74
CA SER A 6 -21.34 -9.90 -18.50
C SER A 6 -21.26 -8.66 -17.63
N GLY A 7 -22.42 -8.08 -17.35
CA GLY A 7 -22.54 -6.95 -16.43
C GLY A 7 -21.93 -7.26 -15.07
N VAL A 8 -21.49 -6.21 -14.36
CA VAL A 8 -20.78 -6.29 -13.06
C VAL A 8 -21.47 -7.25 -12.08
N LEU A 9 -22.81 -7.28 -12.05
CA LEU A 9 -23.63 -8.17 -11.23
C LEU A 9 -23.56 -9.66 -11.62
N ALA A 10 -23.47 -9.96 -12.92
CA ALA A 10 -23.35 -11.35 -13.40
C ALA A 10 -21.96 -11.92 -13.10
N ALA A 11 -20.92 -11.10 -13.30
CA ALA A 11 -19.56 -11.44 -12.91
C ALA A 11 -19.44 -11.64 -11.39
N TRP A 12 -20.03 -10.74 -10.60
CA TRP A 12 -20.04 -10.84 -9.13
C TRP A 12 -20.73 -12.10 -8.62
N ARG A 13 -21.88 -12.45 -9.20
CA ARG A 13 -22.63 -13.66 -8.81
C ARG A 13 -21.91 -14.95 -9.17
N ARG A 14 -21.21 -15.00 -10.32
CA ARG A 14 -20.39 -16.15 -10.72
C ARG A 14 -19.17 -16.31 -9.82
N LEU A 15 -18.51 -15.20 -9.47
CA LEU A 15 -17.40 -15.17 -8.51
C LEU A 15 -17.86 -15.67 -7.13
N TRP A 16 -19.04 -15.24 -6.67
CA TRP A 16 -19.62 -15.69 -5.40
C TRP A 16 -19.95 -17.18 -5.39
N GLY A 17 -20.32 -17.75 -6.54
CA GLY A 17 -20.49 -19.18 -6.72
C GLY A 17 -19.17 -19.93 -6.51
N SER A 18 -18.12 -19.52 -7.22
CA SER A 18 -16.76 -20.10 -7.10
C SER A 18 -16.20 -20.03 -5.66
N ILE A 19 -16.36 -18.88 -4.99
CA ILE A 19 -15.91 -18.68 -3.59
C ILE A 19 -16.54 -19.69 -2.63
N LYS A 20 -17.82 -20.04 -2.80
CA LYS A 20 -18.47 -21.05 -1.95
C LYS A 20 -17.98 -22.46 -2.25
N THR A 21 -17.67 -22.78 -3.51
CA THR A 21 -17.22 -24.11 -3.92
C THR A 21 -15.77 -24.37 -3.52
N ALA A 22 -14.89 -23.35 -3.61
CA ALA A 22 -13.46 -23.44 -3.33
C ALA A 22 -13.03 -22.59 -2.10
N TRP A 23 -13.86 -22.59 -1.04
CA TRP A 23 -13.68 -21.68 0.11
C TRP A 23 -12.33 -21.82 0.82
N LYS A 24 -11.74 -23.02 0.87
CA LYS A 24 -10.44 -23.27 1.53
C LYS A 24 -9.27 -22.59 0.81
N GLN A 25 -9.27 -22.58 -0.53
CA GLN A 25 -8.24 -21.92 -1.33
C GLN A 25 -8.35 -20.39 -1.21
N TYR A 26 -9.58 -19.86 -1.26
CA TYR A 26 -9.81 -18.42 -1.01
C TYR A 26 -9.42 -18.00 0.41
N LEU A 27 -9.70 -18.83 1.42
CA LEU A 27 -9.30 -18.55 2.80
C LEU A 27 -7.78 -18.57 2.95
N ALA A 28 -7.10 -19.56 2.38
CA ALA A 28 -5.64 -19.63 2.39
C ALA A 28 -5.02 -18.39 1.70
N TYR A 29 -5.56 -17.97 0.55
CA TYR A 29 -5.17 -16.73 -0.12
C TYR A 29 -5.31 -15.51 0.77
N VAL A 30 -6.49 -15.32 1.38
CA VAL A 30 -6.77 -14.16 2.25
C VAL A 30 -5.81 -14.16 3.44
N VAL A 31 -5.53 -15.32 4.04
CA VAL A 31 -4.58 -15.43 5.16
C VAL A 31 -3.17 -15.06 4.72
N VAL A 32 -2.68 -15.57 3.58
CA VAL A 32 -1.33 -15.25 3.09
C VAL A 32 -1.22 -13.79 2.70
N ALA A 33 -2.19 -13.26 1.95
CA ALA A 33 -2.27 -11.84 1.61
C ALA A 33 -2.30 -10.95 2.85
N PHE A 34 -3.05 -11.33 3.88
CA PHE A 34 -3.09 -10.63 5.16
C PHE A 34 -1.71 -10.63 5.85
N LEU A 35 -1.07 -11.80 5.98
CA LEU A 35 0.25 -11.92 6.59
C LEU A 35 1.31 -11.10 5.83
N LEU A 36 1.29 -11.13 4.50
CA LEU A 36 2.17 -10.32 3.66
C LEU A 36 1.94 -8.83 3.87
N THR A 37 0.68 -8.40 3.97
CA THR A 37 0.32 -7.00 4.26
C THR A 37 0.84 -6.58 5.64
N VAL A 38 0.70 -7.44 6.65
CA VAL A 38 1.17 -7.18 8.01
C VAL A 38 2.70 -7.06 8.05
N VAL A 39 3.43 -8.02 7.46
CA VAL A 39 4.90 -8.00 7.41
C VAL A 39 5.41 -6.78 6.65
N ALA A 40 4.83 -6.50 5.48
CA ALA A 40 5.19 -5.31 4.70
C ALA A 40 4.87 -4.02 5.47
N GLY A 41 3.74 -3.98 6.18
CA GLY A 41 3.36 -2.87 7.05
C GLY A 41 4.33 -2.64 8.22
N ILE A 42 4.88 -3.71 8.80
CA ILE A 42 5.90 -3.62 9.84
C ILE A 42 7.21 -3.07 9.28
N ILE A 43 7.68 -3.60 8.14
CA ILE A 43 8.92 -3.10 7.51
C ILE A 43 8.75 -1.63 7.11
N ALA A 44 7.61 -1.30 6.51
CA ALA A 44 7.20 0.06 6.18
C ALA A 44 7.25 0.97 7.41
N SER A 45 6.62 0.57 8.51
CA SER A 45 6.54 1.42 9.71
C SER A 45 7.92 1.69 10.33
N ILE A 46 8.84 0.72 10.28
CA ILE A 46 10.22 0.90 10.72
C ILE A 46 10.92 1.94 9.83
N VAL A 47 10.86 1.80 8.52
CA VAL A 47 11.50 2.74 7.58
C VAL A 47 10.91 4.15 7.72
N VAL A 48 9.59 4.26 7.71
CA VAL A 48 8.89 5.54 7.89
C VAL A 48 9.23 6.15 9.26
N GLY A 49 9.27 5.34 10.32
CA GLY A 49 9.62 5.78 11.66
C GLY A 49 11.04 6.32 11.76
N ILE A 50 12.02 5.67 11.12
CA ILE A 50 13.40 6.17 11.05
C ILE A 50 13.44 7.51 10.33
N ILE A 51 12.80 7.64 9.17
CA ILE A 51 12.76 8.90 8.42
C ILE A 51 12.06 9.99 9.24
N ALA A 52 10.98 9.65 9.94
CA ALA A 52 10.26 10.56 10.82
C ALA A 52 11.20 11.12 11.90
N ILE A 53 11.98 10.27 12.58
CA ILE A 53 12.95 10.68 13.59
C ILE A 53 14.01 11.61 13.00
N VAL A 54 14.58 11.24 11.84
CA VAL A 54 15.59 12.06 11.16
C VAL A 54 15.06 13.43 10.80
N LEU A 55 13.83 13.52 10.29
CA LEU A 55 13.16 14.79 9.99
C LEU A 55 12.76 15.57 11.25
N LEU A 56 12.48 14.88 12.36
CA LEU A 56 12.11 15.52 13.61
C LEU A 56 13.28 16.30 14.22
N ILE A 57 14.51 15.80 14.09
CA ILE A 57 15.72 16.44 14.64
C ILE A 57 15.86 17.92 14.21
N PRO A 58 15.89 18.26 12.91
CA PRO A 58 16.02 19.66 12.49
C PRO A 58 14.81 20.51 12.93
N ILE A 59 13.60 19.93 12.95
CA ILE A 59 12.39 20.63 13.43
C ILE A 59 12.52 20.98 14.91
N LEU A 60 12.97 20.04 15.74
CA LEU A 60 13.16 20.25 17.17
C LEU A 60 14.25 21.30 17.44
N ILE A 61 15.33 21.31 16.66
CA ILE A 61 16.38 22.33 16.77
C ILE A 61 15.80 23.72 16.49
N VAL A 62 15.05 23.88 15.40
CA VAL A 62 14.39 25.14 15.06
C VAL A 62 13.40 25.56 16.15
N ALA A 63 12.58 24.63 16.63
CA ALA A 63 11.61 24.88 17.71
C ALA A 63 12.30 25.32 19.01
N ALA A 64 13.44 24.71 19.37
CA ALA A 64 14.21 25.07 20.56
C ALA A 64 14.80 26.49 20.45
N ILE A 65 15.37 26.85 19.29
CA ILE A 65 15.90 28.19 19.04
C ILE A 65 14.79 29.24 19.18
N ILE A 66 13.60 28.96 18.62
CA ILE A 66 12.45 29.86 18.70
C ILE A 66 11.95 30.01 20.13
N HIS A 67 11.89 28.90 20.88
CA HIS A 67 11.45 28.91 22.26
C HIS A 67 12.33 29.84 23.12
N VAL A 68 13.65 29.79 22.95
CA VAL A 68 14.61 30.60 23.71
C VAL A 68 14.66 32.06 23.23
N THR A 69 14.42 32.33 21.94
CA THR A 69 14.54 33.69 21.38
C THR A 69 13.27 34.52 21.49
N VAL A 70 12.12 33.96 21.15
CA VAL A 70 10.86 34.72 21.00
C VAL A 70 9.65 34.07 21.69
N SER A 71 9.84 32.95 22.40
CA SER A 71 8.77 32.09 22.92
C SER A 71 7.90 31.42 21.84
N LEU A 72 7.50 30.17 22.09
CA LEU A 72 6.58 29.41 21.23
C LEU A 72 5.15 29.98 21.25
N SER A 73 4.79 30.76 22.28
CA SER A 73 3.47 31.41 22.40
C SER A 73 3.37 32.72 21.62
N SER A 74 4.47 33.21 21.04
CA SER A 74 4.44 34.39 20.18
C SER A 74 3.81 34.07 18.84
N THR A 75 3.24 35.08 18.17
CA THR A 75 2.70 34.94 16.80
C THR A 75 3.74 34.35 15.85
N ILE A 76 5.00 34.80 15.94
CA ILE A 76 6.11 34.30 15.14
C ILE A 76 6.38 32.82 15.45
N GLY A 77 6.43 32.45 16.74
CA GLY A 77 6.64 31.06 17.15
C GLY A 77 5.55 30.13 16.65
N LEU A 78 4.29 30.54 16.72
CA LEU A 78 3.15 29.77 16.19
C LEU A 78 3.21 29.62 14.67
N VAL A 79 3.52 30.69 13.92
CA VAL A 79 3.64 30.62 12.45
C VAL A 79 4.70 29.62 12.03
N VAL A 80 5.88 29.65 12.67
CA VAL A 80 6.96 28.72 12.32
C VAL A 80 6.60 27.28 12.72
N LEU A 81 5.98 27.08 13.88
CA LEU A 81 5.55 25.75 14.33
C LEU A 81 4.53 25.14 13.36
N VAL A 82 3.55 25.92 12.92
CA VAL A 82 2.55 25.48 11.93
C VAL A 82 3.21 25.19 10.59
N ALA A 83 4.12 26.04 10.12
CA ALA A 83 4.81 25.85 8.85
C ALA A 83 5.65 24.56 8.83
N PHE A 84 6.49 24.36 9.85
CA PHE A 84 7.35 23.16 9.94
C PHE A 84 6.54 21.90 10.27
N GLY A 85 5.51 22.00 11.12
CA GLY A 85 4.60 20.91 11.40
C GLY A 85 3.82 20.47 10.16
N GLY A 86 3.35 21.44 9.36
CA GLY A 86 2.69 21.18 8.08
C GLY A 86 3.64 20.54 7.06
N LEU A 87 4.86 21.05 6.94
CA LEU A 87 5.89 20.47 6.06
C LEU A 87 6.20 19.02 6.47
N PHE A 88 6.39 18.76 7.76
CA PHE A 88 6.62 17.42 8.28
C PHE A 88 5.46 16.47 7.98
N GLY A 89 4.23 16.90 8.24
CA GLY A 89 3.03 16.11 7.95
C GLY A 89 2.91 15.79 6.46
N LEU A 90 3.18 16.77 5.59
CA LEU A 90 3.17 16.58 4.15
C LEU A 90 4.26 15.60 3.69
N SER A 91 5.48 15.74 4.20
CA SER A 91 6.57 14.80 3.90
C SER A 91 6.23 13.38 4.33
N MET A 92 5.67 13.21 5.54
CA MET A 92 5.23 11.91 6.03
C MET A 92 4.12 11.30 5.17
N LEU A 93 3.16 12.11 4.71
CA LEU A 93 2.11 11.65 3.82
C LEU A 93 2.70 11.14 2.49
N VAL A 94 3.61 11.88 1.88
CA VAL A 94 4.30 11.47 0.64
C VAL A 94 5.09 10.18 0.85
N ILE A 95 5.85 10.09 1.94
CA ILE A 95 6.62 8.88 2.25
C ILE A 95 5.69 7.68 2.44
N TRP A 96 4.59 7.85 3.19
CA TRP A 96 3.61 6.81 3.42
C TRP A 96 2.97 6.32 2.11
N THR A 97 2.57 7.23 1.22
CA THR A 97 1.98 6.85 -0.06
C THR A 97 2.98 6.10 -0.95
N LEU A 98 4.24 6.55 -1.00
CA LEU A 98 5.30 5.86 -1.73
C LEU A 98 5.54 4.44 -1.21
N VAL A 99 5.48 4.24 0.11
CA VAL A 99 5.63 2.92 0.73
C VAL A 99 4.42 2.02 0.49
N GLN A 100 3.21 2.58 0.36
CA GLN A 100 1.98 1.83 0.05
C GLN A 100 1.95 1.31 -1.39
N VAL A 101 2.53 2.04 -2.36
CA VAL A 101 2.54 1.64 -3.78
C VAL A 101 3.05 0.19 -3.99
N PRO A 102 4.23 -0.23 -3.51
CA PRO A 102 4.73 -1.58 -3.71
C PRO A 102 3.87 -2.63 -2.99
N VAL A 103 3.34 -2.32 -1.79
CA VAL A 103 2.47 -3.24 -1.03
C VAL A 103 1.20 -3.54 -1.80
N VAL A 104 0.50 -2.50 -2.27
CA VAL A 104 -0.74 -2.65 -3.04
C VAL A 104 -0.47 -3.36 -4.36
N THR A 105 0.65 -3.05 -5.02
CA THR A 105 1.02 -3.66 -6.31
C THR A 105 1.31 -5.15 -6.13
N TYR A 106 2.07 -5.52 -5.10
CA TYR A 106 2.42 -6.91 -4.81
C TYR A 106 1.18 -7.75 -4.50
N LEU A 107 0.26 -7.26 -3.66
CA LEU A 107 -0.98 -7.97 -3.34
C LEU A 107 -1.85 -8.19 -4.57
N ARG A 108 -1.90 -7.22 -5.49
CA ARG A 108 -2.63 -7.35 -6.76
C ARG A 108 -2.01 -8.43 -7.65
N TYR A 109 -0.69 -8.45 -7.78
CA TYR A 109 0.01 -9.48 -8.56
C TYR A 109 -0.18 -10.88 -7.95
N TYR A 110 -0.05 -10.99 -6.63
CA TYR A 110 -0.29 -12.24 -5.91
C TYR A 110 -1.74 -12.72 -6.09
N ALA A 111 -2.71 -11.81 -6.09
CA ALA A 111 -4.11 -12.13 -6.40
C ALA A 111 -4.27 -12.76 -7.78
N LEU A 112 -3.63 -12.17 -8.80
CA LEU A 112 -3.74 -12.62 -10.19
C LEU A 112 -3.06 -13.98 -10.40
N LEU A 113 -1.88 -14.19 -9.80
CA LEU A 113 -1.19 -15.47 -9.87
C LEU A 113 -2.01 -16.60 -9.22
N VAL A 114 -2.56 -16.37 -8.04
CA VAL A 114 -3.39 -17.37 -7.35
C VAL A 114 -4.70 -17.61 -8.09
N LEU A 115 -5.29 -16.57 -8.70
CA LEU A 115 -6.51 -16.73 -9.47
C LEU A 115 -6.27 -17.52 -10.77
N GLY A 116 -5.14 -17.30 -11.45
CA GLY A 116 -4.72 -18.10 -12.61
C GLY A 116 -4.45 -19.56 -12.27
N ASP A 117 -3.89 -19.85 -11.09
CA ASP A 117 -3.65 -21.22 -10.61
C ASP A 117 -4.95 -21.98 -10.26
N ILE A 118 -6.03 -21.27 -9.90
CA ILE A 118 -7.33 -21.88 -9.57
C ILE A 118 -8.16 -22.16 -10.83
N GLU A 119 -8.20 -21.23 -11.79
CA GLU A 119 -9.00 -21.36 -13.00
C GLU A 119 -8.25 -20.77 -14.19
N GLU A 120 -7.88 -21.62 -15.15
CA GLU A 120 -7.02 -21.30 -16.31
C GLU A 120 -7.59 -20.15 -17.17
N SER A 121 -8.92 -19.96 -17.17
CA SER A 121 -9.57 -18.82 -17.85
C SER A 121 -9.27 -17.45 -17.21
N TYR A 122 -8.76 -17.42 -15.98
CA TYR A 122 -8.33 -16.22 -15.28
C TYR A 122 -6.80 -16.08 -15.23
N ASP A 123 -6.05 -16.90 -15.96
CA ASP A 123 -4.63 -16.72 -16.14
C ASP A 123 -4.33 -15.64 -17.19
N ILE A 124 -4.44 -14.38 -16.75
CA ILE A 124 -4.17 -13.20 -17.57
C ILE A 124 -2.65 -12.95 -17.70
N LEU A 125 -1.81 -13.66 -16.93
CA LEU A 125 -0.36 -13.44 -16.89
C LEU A 125 0.39 -14.34 -17.90
N SER A 126 -0.05 -15.57 -18.12
CA SER A 126 0.55 -16.47 -19.13
C SER A 126 0.12 -16.16 -20.56
N ALA A 127 -1.07 -15.57 -20.77
CA ALA A 127 -1.58 -15.21 -22.09
C ALA A 127 -0.70 -14.20 -22.87
N GLY A 128 0.23 -13.52 -22.21
CA GLY A 128 1.16 -12.57 -22.82
C GLY A 128 2.54 -13.13 -23.18
N LEU A 129 2.89 -14.34 -22.71
CA LEU A 129 4.14 -15.00 -23.09
C LEU A 129 3.93 -15.70 -24.44
N PRO A 130 4.63 -15.32 -25.53
CA PRO A 130 4.61 -16.14 -26.73
C PRO A 130 5.10 -17.53 -26.32
N ALA A 131 4.31 -18.55 -26.64
CA ALA A 131 4.67 -19.94 -26.44
C ALA A 131 6.10 -20.12 -26.94
N SER A 132 7.03 -20.38 -26.03
CA SER A 132 8.36 -20.81 -26.41
C SER A 132 8.15 -22.04 -27.28
N GLU A 133 8.44 -21.90 -28.56
CA GLU A 133 8.55 -22.99 -29.53
C GLU A 133 9.58 -23.98 -28.98
N GLU A 134 9.15 -24.95 -28.19
CA GLU A 134 9.92 -26.17 -27.95
C GLU A 134 9.65 -27.10 -29.14
N SER A 135 10.63 -27.08 -30.05
CA SER A 135 10.86 -28.07 -31.11
C SER A 135 11.45 -29.35 -30.58
#